data_AF-A0A1I3SKG7-F1
#
_entry.id   AF-A0A1I3SKG7-F1
#
_cell.length_a   1.000
_cell.length_b   1.000
_cell.length_c   1.000
_cell.angle_alpha   90.00
_cell.angle_beta   90.00
_cell.angle_gamma   90.00
#
_symmetry.space_group_name_H-M   'P 1'
#
loop_
_entity.id
_entity.type
_entity.pdbx_description
1 polymer ?
#
loop_
_entity_poly.entity_id
_entity_poly.type
_entity_poly.pdbx_seq_one_letter_code
_entity_poly.pdbx_strand_id
1 'polypeptide(L)'
;MEITYADVAWLAEDYELGDVWCLTFVWGLDEPEALRRIGAAEGGIRLLTYEESNDAGLFPDTVLAGRLGGWTVLIEIGGWQAIGREALRALSTATEVVSVLRHDHATHNFVYARDGKTVTSFNPMIPAWRYGSDPDRLVDAMRAAGFDPGHAPGDEDEDENVDHPTVDGALLLAVRLTRVVLTRDVVYGPLLGGVVRSPA
;
A
#
# COMPACT_ATOMS: atom_id res chain seq x y z
N MET A 1 -5.37 -0.91 21.92
CA MET A 1 -6.09 -1.87 21.06
C MET A 1 -5.04 -2.76 20.42
N GLU A 2 -5.22 -4.07 20.50
CA GLU A 2 -4.36 -5.03 19.81
C GLU A 2 -4.80 -5.08 18.34
N ILE A 3 -3.86 -4.90 17.40
CA ILE A 3 -4.13 -4.96 15.96
C ILE A 3 -3.95 -6.42 15.51
N THR A 4 -4.98 -6.96 14.88
CA THR A 4 -5.09 -8.35 14.47
C THR A 4 -5.43 -8.47 12.98
N TYR A 5 -5.45 -9.70 12.46
CA TYR A 5 -5.89 -9.97 11.09
C TYR A 5 -7.34 -9.55 10.83
N ALA A 6 -8.21 -9.57 11.83
CA ALA A 6 -9.60 -9.13 11.67
C ALA A 6 -9.73 -7.65 11.28
N ASP A 7 -8.75 -6.82 11.64
CA ASP A 7 -8.74 -5.39 11.30
C ASP A 7 -8.41 -5.13 9.83
N VAL A 8 -7.83 -6.11 9.12
CA VAL A 8 -7.36 -5.98 7.73
C VAL A 8 -7.98 -6.97 6.76
N ALA A 9 -8.60 -8.05 7.26
CA ALA A 9 -9.13 -9.14 6.43
C ALA A 9 -10.04 -8.63 5.30
N TRP A 10 -10.92 -7.68 5.61
CA TRP A 10 -11.87 -7.13 4.65
C TRP A 10 -11.22 -6.44 3.43
N LEU A 11 -9.97 -5.96 3.55
CA LEU A 11 -9.22 -5.36 2.43
C LEU A 11 -8.64 -6.41 1.48
N ALA A 12 -8.48 -7.65 1.96
CA ALA A 12 -7.97 -8.78 1.20
C ALA A 12 -9.08 -9.72 0.69
N GLU A 13 -10.29 -9.65 1.27
CA GLU A 13 -11.44 -10.49 0.94
C GLU A 13 -12.12 -10.14 -0.41
N ASP A 14 -12.67 -11.17 -1.07
CA ASP A 14 -13.81 -11.15 -1.99
C ASP A 14 -13.91 -9.98 -2.99
N TYR A 15 -12.77 -9.56 -3.54
CA TYR A 15 -12.69 -8.49 -4.53
C TYR A 15 -13.28 -7.14 -4.08
N GLU A 16 -13.33 -6.89 -2.76
CA GLU A 16 -13.88 -5.65 -2.19
C GLU A 16 -13.19 -4.39 -2.77
N LEU A 17 -11.89 -4.49 -3.01
CA LEU A 17 -11.07 -3.49 -3.72
C LEU A 17 -10.62 -3.97 -5.12
N GLY A 18 -11.15 -5.10 -5.59
CA GLY A 18 -10.77 -5.76 -6.85
C GLY A 18 -9.46 -6.55 -6.81
N ASP A 19 -9.06 -7.03 -8.00
CA ASP A 19 -7.90 -7.91 -8.26
C ASP A 19 -6.56 -7.16 -8.20
N VAL A 20 -6.60 -5.82 -8.34
CA VAL A 20 -5.44 -4.95 -8.33
C VAL A 20 -5.77 -3.71 -7.51
N TRP A 21 -4.95 -3.42 -6.50
CA TRP A 21 -5.06 -2.19 -5.73
C TRP A 21 -3.76 -1.87 -5.00
N CYS A 22 -3.55 -0.59 -4.70
CA CYS A 22 -2.43 -0.11 -3.91
C CYS A 22 -2.93 0.76 -2.75
N LEU A 23 -2.41 0.49 -1.55
CA LEU A 23 -2.61 1.32 -0.37
C LEU A 23 -1.26 1.88 0.07
N THR A 24 -1.09 3.20 -0.04
CA THR A 24 0.17 3.88 0.30
C THR A 24 -0.04 4.86 1.44
N PHE A 25 0.59 4.60 2.57
CA PHE A 25 0.56 5.44 3.75
C PHE A 25 1.77 6.36 3.73
N VAL A 26 1.55 7.67 3.82
CA VAL A 26 2.61 8.69 3.81
C VAL A 26 2.54 9.53 5.08
N TRP A 27 3.63 9.57 5.84
CA TRP A 27 3.69 10.30 7.09
C TRP A 27 3.72 11.81 6.85
N GLY A 28 3.04 12.60 7.69
CA GLY A 28 3.26 14.05 7.81
C GLY A 28 2.84 14.92 6.62
N LEU A 29 2.39 14.37 5.49
CA LEU A 29 1.85 15.12 4.36
C LEU A 29 0.34 15.29 4.49
N ASP A 30 -0.21 16.40 4.02
CA ASP A 30 -1.64 16.52 3.77
C ASP A 30 -2.04 15.86 2.45
N GLU A 31 -3.34 15.66 2.25
CA GLU A 31 -3.89 14.98 1.08
C GLU A 31 -3.54 15.70 -0.24
N PRO A 32 -3.69 17.03 -0.38
CA PRO A 32 -3.31 17.72 -1.62
C PRO A 32 -1.81 17.62 -1.94
N GLU A 33 -0.92 17.74 -0.95
CA GLU A 33 0.52 17.58 -1.14
C GLU A 33 0.88 16.16 -1.57
N ALA A 34 0.30 15.14 -0.94
CA ALA A 34 0.55 13.75 -1.32
C ALA A 34 0.12 13.48 -2.77
N LEU A 35 -1.07 13.94 -3.18
CA LEU A 35 -1.56 13.84 -4.56
C LEU A 35 -0.68 14.60 -5.55
N ARG A 36 -0.24 15.83 -5.23
CA ARG A 36 0.65 16.61 -6.10
C ARG A 36 2.01 15.94 -6.30
N ARG A 37 2.57 15.32 -5.25
CA ARG A 37 3.87 14.62 -5.33
C ARG A 37 3.87 13.44 -6.28
N ILE A 38 2.72 12.80 -6.48
CA ILE A 38 2.57 11.70 -7.44
C ILE A 38 2.07 12.17 -8.82
N GLY A 39 1.87 13.47 -9.02
CA GLY A 39 1.58 14.04 -10.34
C GLY A 39 0.13 14.44 -10.58
N ALA A 40 -0.73 14.46 -9.55
CA ALA A 40 -2.08 15.02 -9.69
C ALA A 40 -2.01 16.53 -9.96
N ALA A 41 -2.74 16.98 -10.99
CA ALA A 41 -2.84 18.39 -11.31
C ALA A 41 -3.67 19.13 -10.25
N GLU A 42 -3.18 20.27 -9.75
CA GLU A 42 -3.82 21.05 -8.67
C GLU A 42 -5.29 21.38 -8.97
N GLY A 43 -5.59 21.83 -10.19
CA GLY A 43 -6.96 22.15 -10.61
C GLY A 43 -7.89 20.93 -10.79
N GLY A 44 -7.35 19.71 -10.71
CA GLY A 44 -8.09 18.46 -10.80
C GLY A 44 -8.35 17.78 -9.46
N ILE A 45 -7.77 18.29 -8.36
CA ILE A 45 -7.96 17.72 -7.02
C ILE A 45 -9.31 18.17 -6.47
N ARG A 46 -10.18 17.22 -6.13
CA ARG A 46 -11.53 17.49 -5.62
C ARG A 46 -12.06 16.33 -4.79
N LEU A 47 -13.09 16.56 -3.98
CA LEU A 47 -13.76 15.47 -3.28
C LEU A 47 -14.44 14.53 -4.27
N LEU A 48 -14.23 13.24 -4.05
CA LEU A 48 -14.71 12.13 -4.85
C LEU A 48 -14.94 10.91 -3.96
N THR A 49 -16.03 10.20 -4.21
CA THR A 49 -16.16 8.79 -3.82
C THR A 49 -15.55 7.89 -4.91
N TYR A 50 -15.32 6.62 -4.56
CA TYR A 50 -14.96 5.60 -5.55
C TYR A 50 -16.01 5.51 -6.68
N GLU A 51 -17.30 5.45 -6.33
CA GLU A 51 -18.39 5.33 -7.30
C GLU A 51 -18.42 6.51 -8.27
N GLU A 52 -18.35 7.75 -7.78
CA GLU A 52 -18.34 8.95 -8.64
C GLU A 52 -17.14 9.00 -9.59
N SER A 53 -15.97 8.53 -9.15
CA SER A 53 -14.77 8.47 -10.00
C SER A 53 -14.91 7.38 -11.07
N ASN A 54 -15.54 6.24 -10.74
CA ASN A 54 -15.80 5.16 -11.70
C ASN A 54 -16.83 5.57 -12.74
N ASP A 55 -17.95 6.15 -12.31
CA ASP A 55 -19.01 6.63 -13.21
C ASP A 55 -18.52 7.73 -14.15
N ALA A 56 -17.57 8.55 -13.70
CA ALA A 56 -16.93 9.58 -14.52
C ALA A 56 -15.85 9.03 -15.48
N GLY A 57 -15.54 7.73 -15.45
CA GLY A 57 -14.51 7.11 -16.28
C GLY A 57 -13.09 7.58 -15.94
N LEU A 58 -12.84 7.96 -14.69
CA LEU A 58 -11.55 8.44 -14.21
C LEU A 58 -10.67 7.32 -13.61
N PHE A 59 -11.21 6.11 -13.46
CA PHE A 59 -10.44 4.92 -13.09
C PHE A 59 -9.78 4.27 -14.32
N PRO A 60 -8.61 3.61 -14.16
CA PRO A 60 -7.87 3.42 -12.91
C PRO A 60 -6.95 4.59 -12.50
N ASP A 61 -6.97 5.69 -13.24
CA ASP A 61 -6.00 6.79 -13.09
C ASP A 61 -6.27 7.72 -11.89
N THR A 62 -7.32 7.49 -11.10
CA THR A 62 -7.64 8.32 -9.93
C THR A 62 -7.07 7.73 -8.65
N VAL A 63 -6.35 8.57 -7.92
CA VAL A 63 -5.89 8.25 -6.56
C VAL A 63 -6.74 9.03 -5.57
N LEU A 64 -7.34 8.33 -4.60
CA LEU A 64 -8.06 8.93 -3.49
C LEU A 64 -7.13 9.09 -2.29
N ALA A 65 -7.28 10.17 -1.54
CA ALA A 65 -6.43 10.52 -0.41
C ALA A 65 -7.27 10.90 0.81
N GLY A 66 -6.95 10.30 1.96
CA GLY A 66 -7.58 10.60 3.23
C GLY A 66 -6.57 10.68 4.37
N ARG A 67 -6.68 11.70 5.22
CA ARG A 67 -5.83 11.84 6.40
C ARG A 67 -6.38 11.09 7.61
N LEU A 68 -5.55 10.21 8.16
CA LEU A 68 -5.83 9.40 9.33
C LEU A 68 -4.70 9.57 10.36
N GLY A 69 -4.95 10.42 11.36
CA GLY A 69 -3.95 10.79 12.36
C GLY A 69 -2.76 11.52 11.74
N GLY A 70 -1.56 10.97 11.92
CA GLY A 70 -0.33 11.53 11.35
C GLY A 70 -0.07 11.14 9.89
N TRP A 71 -0.82 10.19 9.35
CA TRP A 71 -0.63 9.63 8.01
C TRP A 71 -1.70 10.12 7.04
N THR A 72 -1.31 10.27 5.78
CA THR A 72 -2.23 10.35 4.64
C THR A 72 -2.18 9.02 3.91
N VAL A 73 -3.35 8.44 3.67
CA VAL A 73 -3.47 7.18 2.93
C VAL A 73 -3.92 7.50 1.51
N LEU A 74 -3.14 7.04 0.55
CA LEU A 74 -3.47 7.01 -0.86
C LEU A 74 -4.06 5.65 -1.20
N ILE A 75 -5.21 5.67 -1.87
CA ILE A 75 -5.99 4.49 -2.23
C ILE A 75 -6.10 4.47 -3.74
N GLU A 76 -5.55 3.43 -4.35
CA GLU A 76 -5.60 3.19 -5.80
C GLU A 76 -6.33 1.88 -6.04
N ILE A 77 -7.56 1.93 -6.55
CA ILE A 77 -8.29 0.73 -6.99
C ILE A 77 -8.03 0.55 -8.48
N GLY A 78 -7.49 -0.60 -8.88
CA GLY A 78 -7.02 -0.88 -10.23
C GLY A 78 -5.68 -0.20 -10.59
N GLY A 79 -5.04 0.50 -9.65
CA GLY A 79 -3.84 1.32 -9.88
C GLY A 79 -2.68 0.99 -8.93
N TRP A 80 -1.48 1.48 -9.29
CA TRP A 80 -0.23 1.30 -8.54
C TRP A 80 0.79 2.42 -8.81
N GLN A 81 0.31 3.62 -9.13
CA GLN A 81 1.14 4.78 -9.47
C GLN A 81 2.05 5.20 -8.32
N ALA A 82 1.58 5.09 -7.06
CA ALA A 82 2.32 5.55 -5.89
C ALA A 82 3.60 4.74 -5.60
N ILE A 83 3.71 3.52 -6.13
CA ILE A 83 4.93 2.69 -6.00
C ILE A 83 5.89 2.80 -7.19
N GLY A 84 5.54 3.59 -8.21
CA GLY A 84 6.47 3.95 -9.28
C GLY A 84 7.72 4.63 -8.71
N ARG A 85 8.89 4.36 -9.27
CA ARG A 85 10.19 4.84 -8.72
C ARG A 85 10.20 6.33 -8.38
N GLU A 86 9.68 7.16 -9.29
CA GLU A 86 9.66 8.62 -9.13
C GLU A 86 8.62 9.06 -8.09
N ALA A 87 7.41 8.51 -8.17
CA ALA A 87 6.32 8.76 -7.22
C ALA A 87 6.73 8.37 -5.79
N LEU A 88 7.26 7.15 -5.59
CA LEU A 88 7.72 6.66 -4.30
C LEU A 88 8.84 7.53 -3.73
N ARG A 89 9.79 7.96 -4.57
CA ARG A 89 10.86 8.88 -4.17
C ARG A 89 10.30 10.24 -3.77
N ALA A 90 9.38 10.80 -4.54
CA ALA A 90 8.76 12.09 -4.26
C ALA A 90 7.97 12.02 -2.94
N LEU A 91 7.10 11.02 -2.80
CA LEU A 91 6.32 10.78 -1.58
C LEU A 91 7.20 10.65 -0.36
N SER A 92 8.24 9.82 -0.40
CA SER A 92 9.12 9.58 0.76
C SER A 92 10.16 10.66 1.01
N THR A 93 10.23 11.73 0.21
CA THR A 93 11.21 12.81 0.46
C THR A 93 10.88 13.56 1.75
N ALA A 94 11.86 13.59 2.67
CA ALA A 94 11.74 14.17 4.01
C ALA A 94 10.58 13.59 4.83
N THR A 95 10.20 12.35 4.55
CA THR A 95 9.14 11.63 5.25
C THR A 95 9.32 10.11 5.11
N GLU A 96 8.32 9.36 5.52
CA GLU A 96 8.25 7.91 5.55
C GLU A 96 7.00 7.43 4.80
N VAL A 97 7.15 6.34 4.05
CA VAL A 97 6.12 5.73 3.23
C VAL A 97 6.07 4.23 3.49
N VAL A 98 4.87 3.71 3.68
CA VAL A 98 4.57 2.28 3.68
C VAL A 98 3.57 2.01 2.56
N SER A 99 3.80 1.00 1.72
CA SER A 99 2.88 0.67 0.64
C SER A 99 2.63 -0.83 0.55
N VAL A 100 1.38 -1.19 0.28
CA VAL A 100 0.95 -2.56 -0.03
C VAL A 100 0.27 -2.56 -1.38
N LEU A 101 0.78 -3.37 -2.30
CA LEU A 101 0.19 -3.65 -3.60
C LEU A 101 -0.34 -5.08 -3.62
N ARG A 102 -1.63 -5.23 -3.94
CA ARG A 102 -2.18 -6.48 -4.47
C ARG A 102 -2.21 -6.40 -5.99
N HIS A 103 -1.76 -7.45 -6.68
CA HIS A 103 -1.84 -7.53 -8.13
C HIS A 103 -1.95 -8.99 -8.56
N ASP A 104 -3.17 -9.53 -8.61
CA ASP A 104 -3.43 -10.96 -8.82
C ASP A 104 -2.97 -11.48 -10.18
N HIS A 105 -2.80 -10.58 -11.16
CA HIS A 105 -2.29 -10.91 -12.49
C HIS A 105 -0.78 -10.70 -12.65
N ALA A 106 -0.07 -10.29 -11.60
CA ALA A 106 1.37 -10.04 -11.63
C ALA A 106 2.02 -10.34 -10.27
N THR A 107 2.55 -9.33 -9.58
CA THR A 107 3.32 -9.51 -8.35
C THR A 107 2.83 -8.58 -7.28
N HIS A 108 2.46 -9.15 -6.13
CA HIS A 108 2.25 -8.42 -4.89
C HIS A 108 3.53 -7.73 -4.43
N ASN A 109 3.41 -6.60 -3.76
CA ASN A 109 4.60 -5.89 -3.28
C ASN A 109 4.32 -5.17 -1.95
N PHE A 110 5.25 -5.31 -1.02
CA PHE A 110 5.36 -4.46 0.15
C PHE A 110 6.56 -3.53 -0.01
N VAL A 111 6.38 -2.26 0.32
CA VAL A 111 7.44 -1.25 0.27
C VAL A 111 7.45 -0.43 1.54
N TYR A 112 8.62 -0.30 2.13
CA TYR A 112 8.96 0.69 3.15
C TYR A 112 10.04 1.62 2.60
N ALA A 113 9.74 2.91 2.51
CA ALA A 113 10.64 3.92 1.99
C ALA A 113 10.73 5.12 2.93
N ARG A 114 11.91 5.74 2.97
CA ARG A 114 12.18 6.90 3.81
C ARG A 114 13.23 7.78 3.17
N ASP A 115 13.04 9.09 3.29
CA ASP A 115 13.97 10.11 2.81
C ASP A 115 14.37 9.90 1.33
N GLY A 116 13.38 9.57 0.49
CA GLY A 116 13.54 9.36 -0.95
C GLY A 116 14.17 8.03 -1.36
N LYS A 117 14.32 7.07 -0.44
CA LYS A 117 14.95 5.77 -0.68
C LYS A 117 14.07 4.62 -0.20
N THR A 118 13.99 3.57 -1.01
CA THR A 118 13.45 2.28 -0.58
C THR A 118 14.38 1.68 0.47
N VAL A 119 13.88 1.50 1.69
CA VAL A 119 14.60 0.89 2.80
C VAL A 119 14.46 -0.62 2.73
N THR A 120 13.23 -1.10 2.65
CA THR A 120 12.88 -2.53 2.54
C THR A 120 11.75 -2.70 1.54
N SER A 121 11.86 -3.65 0.63
CA SER A 121 10.78 -4.05 -0.26
C SER A 121 10.87 -5.55 -0.54
N PHE A 122 9.71 -6.20 -0.63
CA PHE A 122 9.62 -7.64 -0.86
C PHE A 122 8.26 -8.01 -1.46
N ASN A 123 8.23 -9.12 -2.18
CA ASN A 123 6.97 -9.76 -2.55
C ASN A 123 6.49 -10.61 -1.36
N PRO A 124 5.29 -10.37 -0.81
CA PRO A 124 4.76 -11.14 0.32
C PRO A 124 4.69 -12.66 0.10
N MET A 125 4.62 -13.14 -1.14
CA MET A 125 4.67 -14.58 -1.46
C MET A 125 6.04 -15.21 -1.25
N ILE A 126 7.10 -14.40 -1.21
CA ILE A 126 8.49 -14.84 -1.13
C ILE A 126 9.29 -13.89 -0.22
N PRO A 127 8.90 -13.77 1.07
CA PRO A 127 9.40 -12.73 1.97
C PRO A 127 10.90 -12.82 2.24
N ALA A 128 11.55 -13.95 1.96
CA ALA A 128 13.01 -14.09 1.99
C ALA A 128 13.73 -13.19 0.98
N TRP A 129 13.13 -12.90 -0.18
CA TRP A 129 13.74 -12.07 -1.22
C TRP A 129 13.40 -10.59 -1.00
N ARG A 130 14.25 -9.93 -0.21
CA ARG A 130 14.10 -8.52 0.17
C ARG A 130 15.17 -7.65 -0.48
N TYR A 131 14.81 -6.40 -0.77
CA TYR A 131 15.66 -5.41 -1.42
C TYR A 131 15.55 -4.05 -0.73
N GLY A 132 16.50 -3.16 -1.01
CA GLY A 132 16.52 -1.79 -0.51
C GLY A 132 17.84 -1.41 0.15
N SER A 133 17.89 -0.23 0.75
CA SER A 133 19.11 0.25 1.42
C SER A 133 19.38 -0.44 2.76
N ASP A 134 18.35 -1.01 3.38
CA ASP A 134 18.43 -1.79 4.62
C ASP A 134 17.35 -2.89 4.57
N PRO A 135 17.55 -3.96 3.78
CA PRO A 135 16.52 -4.95 3.48
C PRO A 135 16.06 -5.75 4.70
N ASP A 136 16.86 -5.85 5.75
CA ASP A 136 16.53 -6.62 6.96
C ASP A 136 15.90 -5.76 8.08
N ARG A 137 15.75 -4.45 7.85
CA ARG A 137 15.20 -3.48 8.83
C ARG A 137 13.87 -3.91 9.46
N LEU A 138 13.04 -4.63 8.71
CA LEU A 138 11.69 -5.02 9.11
C LEU A 138 11.55 -6.49 9.52
N VAL A 139 12.63 -7.28 9.58
CA VAL A 139 12.57 -8.74 9.81
C VAL A 139 11.78 -9.12 11.07
N ASP A 140 11.99 -8.43 12.19
CA ASP A 140 11.25 -8.73 13.43
C ASP A 140 9.76 -8.37 13.31
N ALA A 141 9.44 -7.27 12.62
CA ALA A 141 8.06 -6.87 12.37
C ALA A 141 7.35 -7.82 11.39
N MET A 142 8.08 -8.33 10.38
CA MET A 142 7.61 -9.35 9.45
C MET A 142 7.26 -10.64 10.19
N ARG A 143 8.15 -11.15 11.04
CA ARG A 143 7.88 -12.33 11.89
C ARG A 143 6.68 -12.13 12.79
N ALA A 144 6.58 -10.96 13.42
CA ALA A 144 5.43 -10.65 14.25
C ALA A 144 4.13 -10.64 13.43
N ALA A 145 4.17 -10.26 12.15
CA ALA A 145 3.04 -10.32 11.22
C ALA A 145 2.80 -11.74 10.67
N GLY A 146 3.64 -12.73 10.99
CA GLY A 146 3.46 -14.13 10.57
C GLY A 146 4.30 -14.55 9.36
N PHE A 147 5.05 -13.63 8.74
CA PHE A 147 5.96 -14.00 7.66
C PHE A 147 7.15 -14.80 8.19
N ASP A 148 7.66 -15.72 7.36
CA ASP A 148 8.99 -16.31 7.55
C ASP A 148 10.02 -15.67 6.61
N PRO A 149 10.73 -14.61 7.03
CA PRO A 149 11.76 -13.97 6.21
C PRO A 149 13.03 -14.82 6.01
N GLY A 150 13.16 -15.97 6.68
CA GLY A 150 14.33 -16.85 6.57
C GLY A 150 14.16 -17.99 5.56
N HIS A 151 12.93 -18.31 5.18
CA HIS A 151 12.60 -19.45 4.34
C HIS A 151 12.48 -19.05 2.86
N ALA A 152 13.36 -19.62 2.03
CA ALA A 152 13.39 -19.32 0.60
C ALA A 152 12.63 -20.40 -0.19
N PRO A 153 11.99 -20.05 -1.32
CA PRO A 153 11.31 -21.04 -2.15
C PRO A 153 12.24 -22.17 -2.57
N GLY A 154 11.81 -23.42 -2.37
CA GLY A 154 12.57 -24.62 -2.69
C GLY A 154 13.44 -25.17 -1.55
N ASP A 155 13.30 -24.65 -0.33
CA ASP A 155 13.80 -25.31 0.88
C ASP A 155 12.98 -26.60 1.13
N GLU A 156 13.65 -27.70 1.48
CA GLU A 156 13.07 -29.07 1.54
C GLU A 156 11.96 -29.26 2.59
N ASP A 157 11.75 -28.26 3.46
CA ASP A 157 10.81 -28.27 4.59
C ASP A 157 9.50 -27.48 4.31
N GLU A 158 9.16 -27.18 3.04
CA GLU A 158 7.89 -26.56 2.67
C GLU A 158 6.70 -27.49 2.98
N ASP A 159 5.97 -27.23 4.07
CA ASP A 159 4.67 -27.85 4.30
C ASP A 159 3.62 -27.14 3.46
N GLU A 160 3.25 -27.76 2.34
CA GLU A 160 2.23 -27.28 1.39
C GLU A 160 0.84 -27.01 2.03
N ASN A 161 0.61 -27.44 3.28
CA ASN A 161 -0.63 -27.23 4.02
C ASN A 161 -0.60 -26.03 4.98
N VAL A 162 0.53 -25.34 5.11
CA VAL A 162 0.62 -24.11 5.91
C VAL A 162 0.11 -22.94 5.09
N ASP A 163 -0.91 -22.26 5.60
CA ASP A 163 -1.41 -21.03 5.01
C ASP A 163 -0.37 -19.92 5.26
N HIS A 164 0.41 -19.59 4.22
CA HIS A 164 1.41 -18.54 4.30
C HIS A 164 0.73 -17.18 4.14
N PRO A 165 1.00 -16.21 5.05
CA PRO A 165 0.44 -14.88 4.88
C PRO A 165 0.90 -14.27 3.56
N THR A 166 -0.03 -13.66 2.84
CA THR A 166 0.22 -13.05 1.54
C THR A 166 0.02 -11.55 1.65
N VAL A 167 -1.01 -11.02 0.99
CA VAL A 167 -1.39 -9.61 1.03
C VAL A 167 -1.95 -9.21 2.39
N ASP A 168 -2.67 -10.09 3.07
CA ASP A 168 -3.22 -9.90 4.40
C ASP A 168 -2.13 -9.68 5.47
N GLY A 169 -1.06 -10.47 5.45
CA GLY A 169 0.11 -10.26 6.29
C GLY A 169 0.84 -8.95 5.99
N ALA A 170 0.90 -8.56 4.71
CA ALA A 170 1.49 -7.30 4.28
C ALA A 170 0.66 -6.10 4.76
N LEU A 171 -0.67 -6.21 4.73
CA LEU A 171 -1.60 -5.25 5.31
C LEU A 171 -1.42 -5.17 6.83
N LEU A 172 -1.38 -6.30 7.54
CA LEU A 172 -1.14 -6.32 8.98
C LEU A 172 0.18 -5.65 9.35
N LEU A 173 1.24 -5.93 8.61
CA LEU A 173 2.54 -5.27 8.77
C LEU A 173 2.41 -3.75 8.58
N ALA A 174 1.71 -3.31 7.53
CA ALA A 174 1.49 -1.89 7.27
C ALA A 174 0.75 -1.21 8.43
N VAL A 175 -0.36 -1.79 8.90
CA VAL A 175 -1.14 -1.27 10.04
C VAL A 175 -0.30 -1.23 11.32
N ARG A 176 0.61 -2.18 11.54
CA ARG A 176 1.48 -2.17 12.74
C ARG A 176 2.53 -1.06 12.69
N LEU A 177 3.07 -0.76 11.51
CA LEU A 177 4.03 0.32 11.31
C LEU A 177 3.36 1.69 11.41
N THR A 178 2.17 1.84 10.84
CA THR A 178 1.49 3.14 10.72
C THR A 178 0.54 3.43 11.88
N ARG A 179 0.02 2.38 12.53
CA ARG A 179 -1.12 2.41 13.47
C ARG A 179 -2.41 2.93 12.85
N VAL A 180 -2.54 2.85 11.52
CA VAL A 180 -3.72 3.27 10.77
C VAL A 180 -4.53 2.04 10.39
N VAL A 181 -5.76 1.95 10.87
CA VAL A 181 -6.74 0.93 10.46
C VAL A 181 -7.72 1.59 9.49
N LEU A 182 -7.84 1.05 8.29
CA LEU A 182 -8.82 1.51 7.30
C LEU A 182 -10.17 0.86 7.58
N THR A 183 -11.21 1.69 7.60
CA THR A 183 -12.60 1.24 7.68
C THR A 183 -13.28 1.40 6.32
N ARG A 184 -14.37 0.66 6.12
CA ARG A 184 -15.23 0.81 4.94
C ARG A 184 -15.73 2.24 4.77
N ASP A 185 -16.10 2.90 5.86
CA ASP A 185 -16.57 4.30 5.83
C ASP A 185 -15.49 5.26 5.31
N VAL A 186 -14.21 5.00 5.59
CA VAL A 186 -13.12 5.81 5.03
C VAL A 186 -12.97 5.54 3.54
N VAL A 187 -12.91 4.26 3.14
CA VAL A 187 -12.60 3.88 1.75
C VAL A 187 -13.74 4.24 0.79
N TYR A 188 -14.99 4.06 1.20
CA TYR A 188 -16.17 4.35 0.39
C TYR A 188 -16.74 5.76 0.61
N GLY A 189 -16.26 6.48 1.62
CA GLY A 189 -16.64 7.86 1.85
C GLY A 189 -16.02 8.83 0.84
N PRO A 190 -16.47 10.10 0.83
CA PRO A 190 -15.85 11.14 0.02
C PRO A 190 -14.42 11.42 0.50
N LEU A 191 -13.44 11.29 -0.40
CA LEU A 191 -12.02 11.55 -0.18
C LEU A 191 -11.51 12.57 -1.20
N LEU A 192 -10.38 13.22 -0.94
CA LEU A 192 -9.75 14.06 -1.97
C LEU A 192 -9.17 13.16 -3.06
N GLY A 193 -9.68 13.28 -4.28
CA GLY A 193 -9.22 12.52 -5.44
C GLY A 193 -8.48 13.40 -6.44
N GLY A 194 -7.47 12.83 -7.09
CA GLY A 194 -6.75 13.46 -8.19
C GLY A 194 -6.37 12.44 -9.27
N VAL A 195 -6.50 12.83 -10.54
CA VAL A 195 -6.07 11.99 -11.67
C VAL A 195 -4.54 12.07 -11.79
N VAL A 196 -3.91 10.91 -11.74
CA VAL A 196 -2.47 10.69 -11.84
C VAL A 196 -2.21 9.88 -13.09
N ARG A 197 -1.64 10.52 -14.11
CA ARG A 197 -1.28 9.82 -15.34
C ARG A 197 0.03 9.07 -15.14
N SER A 198 0.06 7.80 -15.54
CA SER A 198 1.34 7.13 -15.78
C SER A 198 2.13 7.96 -16.81
N PRO A 199 3.43 8.23 -16.62
CA PRO A 199 4.23 8.81 -17.69
C PRO A 199 4.16 7.88 -18.90
N ALA A 200 3.84 8.47 -20.07
CA ALA A 200 3.78 7.78 -21.36
C ALA A 200 5.16 7.30 -21.82
#